data_AF-A0A557ZXR2-F1
#
_entry.id   AF-A0A557ZXR2-F1
#
_cell.length_a   1.000
_cell.length_b   1.000
_cell.length_c   1.000
_cell.angle_alpha   90.00
_cell.angle_beta   90.00
_cell.angle_gamma   90.00
#
_symmetry.space_group_name_H-M   'P 1'
#
loop_
_entity.id
_entity.type
_entity.pdbx_description
1 polymer ?
#
loop_
_entity_poly.entity_id
_entity_poly.type
_entity_poly.pdbx_seq_one_letter_code
_entity_poly.pdbx_strand_id
1 'polypeptide(L)'
;MSTSTTHDFYLGRGPDAEWLGSAHLNSCACNGLDEIEQARSEGGFTTLVDFFLHAAEIDKAGEVTHPGREWPWPWPTSHGTDYVHAFDTGVVWTAIRGDRWSMRAGEYIPPGPEENPLVFPHGRDTCGYTGIDAADTTARRYGPLLGDTHRHDLYQLGLRILADLTGPPGPGAPDALDELRAQLSPHLRYAIAADESAVELEFEVFGYRDGDPAAEATAHALAMLPALYGWTDPSGGPPRFDVRAHIADDNRHTTHPVLADARARAVLTAY
;
A
#
# COMPACT_ATOMS: atom_id res chain seq x y z
N MET A 1 21.24 -3.36 3.31
CA MET A 1 20.69 -2.74 2.09
C MET A 1 20.06 -1.43 2.53
N SER A 2 20.46 -0.31 1.93
CA SER A 2 19.86 1.01 2.24
C SER A 2 18.55 1.11 1.47
N THR A 3 17.43 1.19 2.17
CA THR A 3 16.10 1.40 1.56
C THR A 3 15.89 2.89 1.34
N SER A 4 15.55 3.30 0.12
CA SER A 4 15.09 4.66 -0.15
C SER A 4 13.71 4.90 0.45
N THR A 5 13.41 6.15 0.78
CA THR A 5 12.15 6.54 1.43
C THR A 5 11.68 7.89 0.94
N THR A 6 10.39 8.02 0.72
CA THR A 6 9.72 9.27 0.34
C THR A 6 9.07 9.94 1.57
N HIS A 7 9.16 11.27 1.63
CA HIS A 7 8.72 12.09 2.76
C HIS A 7 7.95 13.30 2.26
N ASP A 8 6.82 13.61 2.91
CA ASP A 8 6.06 14.85 2.69
C ASP A 8 5.87 15.59 4.00
N PHE A 9 5.89 16.92 3.94
CA PHE A 9 5.79 17.79 5.10
C PHE A 9 4.61 18.75 4.97
N TYR A 10 3.83 18.91 6.03
CA TYR A 10 2.61 19.73 6.05
C TYR A 10 2.46 20.59 7.30
N LEU A 11 1.82 21.75 7.15
CA LEU A 11 1.14 22.46 8.26
C LEU A 11 -0.34 22.10 8.26
N GLY A 12 -0.84 21.67 9.41
CA GLY A 12 -2.20 21.14 9.55
C GLY A 12 -2.35 19.73 8.97
N ARG A 13 -3.55 19.18 9.12
CA ARG A 13 -3.96 17.87 8.59
C ARG A 13 -5.30 18.02 7.88
N GLY A 14 -5.58 17.13 6.93
CA GLY A 14 -6.82 17.15 6.15
C GLY A 14 -6.66 17.86 4.80
N PRO A 15 -7.77 18.12 4.10
CA PRO A 15 -7.75 18.60 2.71
C PRO A 15 -7.16 20.01 2.55
N ASP A 16 -7.20 20.81 3.62
CA ASP A 16 -6.73 22.20 3.61
C ASP A 16 -5.30 22.37 4.19
N ALA A 17 -4.59 21.26 4.43
CA ALA A 17 -3.23 21.32 4.94
C ALA A 17 -2.29 22.03 3.94
N GLU A 18 -1.35 22.80 4.45
CA GLU A 18 -0.36 23.49 3.61
C GLU A 18 0.84 22.59 3.39
N TRP A 19 1.17 22.30 2.13
CA TRP A 19 2.34 21.50 1.76
C TRP A 19 3.63 22.34 1.86
N LEU A 20 4.57 21.87 2.67
CA LEU A 20 5.86 22.52 2.93
C LEU A 20 7.01 21.95 2.08
N GLY A 21 6.78 20.89 1.33
CA GLY A 21 7.79 20.25 0.49
C GLY A 21 7.86 18.74 0.68
N SER A 22 8.75 18.14 -0.11
CA SER A 22 8.88 16.70 -0.27
C SER A 22 10.32 16.29 -0.46
N ALA A 23 10.67 15.07 -0.02
CA ALA A 23 11.99 14.49 -0.22
C ALA A 23 11.92 13.01 -0.57
N HIS A 24 12.69 12.58 -1.57
CA HIS A 24 12.97 11.18 -1.88
C HIS A 24 14.41 10.88 -1.53
N LEU A 25 14.63 10.22 -0.40
CA LEU A 25 15.94 9.98 0.18
C LEU A 25 16.49 8.64 -0.27
N ASN A 26 17.77 8.59 -0.65
CA ASN A 26 18.49 7.37 -1.06
C ASN A 26 18.80 6.43 0.11
N SER A 27 18.65 6.91 1.35
CA SER A 27 18.84 6.12 2.56
C SER A 27 17.93 6.58 3.69
N CYS A 28 17.43 5.63 4.47
CA CYS A 28 16.57 5.90 5.64
C CYS A 28 17.28 6.65 6.78
N ALA A 29 18.62 6.74 6.76
CA ALA A 29 19.43 7.33 7.83
C ALA A 29 19.82 8.79 7.52
N CYS A 30 18.84 9.62 7.18
CA CYS A 30 19.08 11.07 7.07
C CYS A 30 18.96 11.71 8.44
N ASN A 31 20.05 12.33 8.90
CA ASN A 31 20.06 13.12 10.13
C ASN A 31 19.06 14.28 10.00
N GLY A 32 18.25 14.52 11.05
CA GLY A 32 17.35 15.68 11.12
C GLY A 32 15.85 15.35 11.13
N LEU A 33 15.44 14.16 10.68
CA LEU A 33 14.02 13.75 10.79
C LEU A 33 13.56 13.67 12.27
N ASP A 34 14.40 13.15 13.15
CA ASP A 34 14.12 13.08 14.59
C ASP A 34 13.91 14.48 15.21
N GLU A 35 14.59 15.51 14.68
CA GLU A 35 14.44 16.89 15.16
C GLU A 35 13.12 17.48 14.69
N ILE A 36 12.74 17.22 13.43
CA ILE A 36 11.43 17.61 12.88
C ILE A 36 10.31 17.03 13.73
N GLU A 37 10.34 15.73 14.04
CA GLU A 37 9.32 15.05 14.86
C GLU A 37 9.21 15.62 16.30
N GLN A 38 10.27 16.29 16.77
CA GLN A 38 10.32 16.91 18.08
C GLN A 38 9.90 18.38 18.08
N ALA A 39 9.47 18.94 16.94
CA ALA A 39 8.97 20.31 16.89
C ALA A 39 7.80 20.53 17.88
N ARG A 40 7.77 21.74 18.47
CA ARG A 40 6.77 22.15 19.47
C ARG A 40 6.00 23.42 19.07
N SER A 41 6.32 23.97 17.92
CA SER A 41 5.67 25.15 17.36
C SER A 41 5.68 25.07 15.84
N GLU A 42 4.69 25.70 15.22
CA GLU A 42 4.53 25.77 13.76
C GLU A 42 5.75 26.39 13.08
N GLY A 43 6.22 27.54 13.58
CA GLY A 43 7.42 28.20 13.06
C GLY A 43 8.69 27.36 13.27
N GLY A 44 8.78 26.61 14.38
CA GLY A 44 9.88 25.68 14.63
C GLY A 44 9.88 24.51 13.65
N PHE A 45 8.72 23.89 13.43
CA PHE A 45 8.55 22.82 12.45
C PHE A 45 8.90 23.29 11.03
N THR A 46 8.35 24.42 10.60
CA THR A 46 8.61 24.99 9.26
C THR A 46 10.10 25.25 9.04
N THR A 47 10.78 25.81 10.05
CA THR A 47 12.22 26.09 9.99
C THR A 47 13.03 24.80 9.90
N LEU A 48 12.68 23.77 10.68
CA LEU A 48 13.37 22.48 10.66
C LEU A 48 13.18 21.75 9.33
N VAL A 49 11.97 21.78 8.77
CA VAL A 49 11.68 21.23 7.43
C VAL A 49 12.51 21.95 6.38
N ASP A 50 12.54 23.28 6.37
CA ASP A 50 13.32 24.05 5.40
C ASP A 50 14.82 23.71 5.47
N PHE A 51 15.39 23.65 6.68
CA PHE A 51 16.77 23.24 6.89
C PHE A 51 17.04 21.82 6.42
N PHE A 52 16.13 20.89 6.72
CA PHE A 52 16.25 19.49 6.32
C PHE A 52 16.27 19.34 4.79
N LEU A 53 15.35 19.99 4.09
CA LEU A 53 15.28 19.94 2.62
C LEU A 53 16.57 20.50 1.98
N HIS A 54 17.06 21.65 2.48
CA HIS A 54 18.32 22.22 2.01
C HIS A 54 19.53 21.32 2.31
N ALA A 55 19.60 20.74 3.51
CA ALA A 55 20.68 19.83 3.88
C ALA A 55 20.69 18.57 2.99
N ALA A 56 19.53 17.98 2.75
CA ALA A 56 19.39 16.81 1.87
C ALA A 56 19.87 17.11 0.44
N GLU A 57 19.59 18.31 -0.09
CA GLU A 57 20.07 18.75 -1.40
C GLU A 57 21.60 18.94 -1.42
N ILE A 58 22.16 19.66 -0.44
CA ILE A 58 23.61 19.92 -0.32
C ILE A 58 24.40 18.61 -0.21
N ASP A 59 23.92 17.69 0.63
CA ASP A 59 24.57 16.41 0.89
C ASP A 59 24.31 15.38 -0.22
N LYS A 60 23.47 15.72 -1.22
CA LYS A 60 23.03 14.82 -2.29
C LYS A 60 22.43 13.53 -1.72
N ALA A 61 21.72 13.65 -0.61
CA ALA A 61 21.08 12.53 0.09
C ALA A 61 19.86 11.99 -0.66
N GLY A 62 19.34 12.74 -1.65
CA GLY A 62 18.14 12.39 -2.38
C GLY A 62 17.69 13.48 -3.35
N GLU A 63 16.46 13.35 -3.84
CA GLU A 63 15.75 14.38 -4.59
C GLU A 63 14.83 15.16 -3.65
N VAL A 64 14.77 16.47 -3.82
CA VAL A 64 14.06 17.37 -2.90
C VAL A 64 13.20 18.32 -3.70
N THR A 65 11.99 18.59 -3.20
CA THR A 65 11.06 19.53 -3.82
C THR A 65 10.57 20.53 -2.78
N HIS A 66 10.90 21.79 -3.01
CA HIS A 66 10.53 22.92 -2.15
C HIS A 66 9.10 23.39 -2.39
N PRO A 67 8.47 24.08 -1.42
CA PRO A 67 7.13 24.60 -1.58
C PRO A 67 7.06 25.61 -2.74
N GLY A 68 5.93 25.65 -3.43
CA GLY A 68 5.73 26.46 -4.63
C GLY A 68 6.32 25.89 -5.93
N ARG A 69 6.93 24.70 -5.87
CA ARG A 69 7.24 23.89 -7.06
C ARG A 69 6.06 22.98 -7.41
N GLU A 70 6.10 22.41 -8.61
CA GLU A 70 5.15 21.39 -9.01
C GLU A 70 5.29 20.15 -8.12
N TRP A 71 4.17 19.48 -7.89
CA TRP A 71 4.11 18.25 -7.11
C TRP A 71 5.03 17.17 -7.69
N PRO A 72 5.94 16.58 -6.89
CA PRO A 72 7.00 15.73 -7.44
C PRO A 72 6.56 14.29 -7.69
N TRP A 73 5.42 13.88 -7.14
CA TRP A 73 5.07 12.46 -7.14
C TRP A 73 4.17 12.06 -8.32
N PRO A 74 4.26 10.79 -8.75
CA PRO A 74 3.34 10.25 -9.75
C PRO A 74 1.92 10.06 -9.22
N TRP A 75 1.73 10.09 -7.89
CA TRP A 75 0.43 9.96 -7.23
C TRP A 75 -0.17 11.32 -6.83
N PRO A 76 -1.51 11.45 -6.71
CA PRO A 76 -2.16 12.75 -6.59
C PRO A 76 -2.19 13.39 -5.20
N THR A 77 -2.03 12.61 -4.14
CA THR A 77 -2.02 13.10 -2.75
C THR A 77 -0.96 12.35 -1.94
N SER A 78 -0.58 12.78 -0.74
CA SER A 78 0.56 12.17 -0.01
C SER A 78 0.41 10.74 0.48
N HIS A 79 -0.75 10.09 0.40
CA HIS A 79 -0.81 8.71 0.89
C HIS A 79 -0.03 7.65 0.07
N GLY A 80 0.69 8.04 -0.98
CA GLY A 80 1.64 7.20 -1.71
C GLY A 80 3.07 7.35 -1.19
N THR A 81 3.26 8.34 -0.31
CA THR A 81 4.52 8.70 0.32
C THR A 81 4.75 7.80 1.53
N ASP A 82 5.99 7.34 1.74
CA ASP A 82 6.33 6.41 2.82
C ASP A 82 6.05 7.04 4.19
N TYR A 83 6.45 8.29 4.37
CA TYR A 83 6.24 9.06 5.59
C TYR A 83 5.62 10.41 5.25
N VAL A 84 4.55 10.77 5.96
CA VAL A 84 3.99 12.11 5.92
C VAL A 84 4.03 12.69 7.30
N HIS A 85 4.65 13.86 7.44
CA HIS A 85 4.79 14.59 8.69
C HIS A 85 3.93 15.84 8.64
N ALA A 86 3.08 16.03 9.65
CA ALA A 86 2.21 17.20 9.74
C ALA A 86 2.29 17.83 11.13
N PHE A 87 2.58 19.12 11.20
CA PHE A 87 2.44 19.86 12.45
C PHE A 87 1.00 20.33 12.62
N ASP A 88 0.32 19.82 13.64
CA ASP A 88 -1.07 20.16 13.92
C ASP A 88 -1.34 20.08 15.44
N THR A 89 -2.18 20.97 15.96
CA THR A 89 -2.56 21.03 17.39
C THR A 89 -1.37 21.07 18.37
N GLY A 90 -0.23 21.65 17.96
CA GLY A 90 0.95 21.83 18.82
C GLY A 90 1.93 20.64 18.85
N VAL A 91 1.69 19.61 18.04
CA VAL A 91 2.55 18.41 17.94
C VAL A 91 2.76 18.01 16.49
N VAL A 92 3.77 17.17 16.24
CA VAL A 92 3.98 16.54 14.94
C VAL A 92 3.25 15.21 14.91
N TRP A 93 2.49 15.01 13.85
CA TRP A 93 1.83 13.76 13.50
C TRP A 93 2.56 13.12 12.33
N THR A 94 2.70 11.80 12.38
CA THR A 94 3.27 11.01 11.30
C THR A 94 2.23 10.01 10.79
N ALA A 95 2.07 9.94 9.47
CA ALA A 95 1.32 8.90 8.79
C ALA A 95 2.29 8.10 7.93
N ILE A 96 2.15 6.77 7.91
CA ILE A 96 3.04 5.87 7.16
C ILE A 96 2.25 5.26 6.01
N ARG A 97 2.63 5.55 4.75
CA ARG A 97 1.97 4.97 3.56
C ARG A 97 0.44 5.08 3.57
N GLY A 98 -0.06 6.22 4.05
CA GLY A 98 -1.50 6.46 4.18
C GLY A 98 -2.20 5.78 5.34
N ASP A 99 -1.44 5.13 6.24
CA ASP A 99 -1.93 4.75 7.56
C ASP A 99 -2.26 6.00 8.40
N ARG A 100 -2.91 5.76 9.53
CA ARG A 100 -3.40 6.81 10.43
C ARG A 100 -2.30 7.72 10.93
N TRP A 101 -2.72 8.93 11.27
CA TRP A 101 -1.91 9.85 12.05
C TRP A 101 -1.58 9.26 13.42
N SER A 102 -0.29 9.17 13.72
CA SER A 102 0.25 8.83 15.03
C SER A 102 1.16 9.94 15.53
N MET A 103 1.18 10.20 16.84
CA MET A 103 2.17 11.09 17.47
C MET A 103 3.54 10.43 17.63
N ARG A 104 3.64 9.13 17.37
CA ARG A 104 4.90 8.37 17.41
C ARG A 104 5.12 7.72 16.06
N ALA A 105 6.17 8.14 15.36
CA ALA A 105 6.58 7.51 14.12
C ALA A 105 6.83 6.01 14.32
N GLY A 106 6.32 5.20 13.40
CA GLY A 106 6.44 3.74 13.45
C GLY A 106 5.39 3.02 14.31
N GLU A 107 4.52 3.72 15.03
CA GLU A 107 3.42 3.10 15.79
C GLU A 107 2.19 2.90 14.89
N TYR A 108 1.86 1.63 14.61
CA TYR A 108 0.61 1.28 13.93
C TYR A 108 -0.58 1.42 14.88
N ILE A 109 -1.60 2.16 14.45
CA ILE A 109 -2.86 2.32 15.18
C ILE A 109 -3.96 1.52 14.44
N PRO A 110 -4.60 0.51 15.05
CA PRO A 110 -5.62 -0.30 14.39
C PRO A 110 -6.94 0.46 14.17
N PRO A 111 -7.75 0.07 13.17
CA PRO A 111 -8.98 0.79 12.85
C PRO A 111 -10.12 0.73 13.87
N GLY A 112 -10.68 1.90 14.17
CA GLY A 112 -11.93 2.07 14.90
C GLY A 112 -13.16 2.02 13.98
N PRO A 113 -14.34 1.60 14.48
CA PRO A 113 -15.53 1.35 13.66
C PRO A 113 -16.23 2.61 13.10
N GLU A 114 -15.91 3.82 13.57
CA GLU A 114 -16.59 5.07 13.17
C GLU A 114 -15.63 6.13 12.60
N GLU A 115 -14.46 5.72 12.12
CA GLU A 115 -13.40 6.67 11.80
C GLU A 115 -13.39 7.11 10.33
N ASN A 116 -13.23 8.41 10.12
CA ASN A 116 -13.14 9.00 8.79
C ASN A 116 -11.82 8.60 8.10
N PRO A 117 -11.83 8.42 6.77
CA PRO A 117 -10.62 8.25 5.99
C PRO A 117 -9.60 9.36 6.25
N LEU A 118 -8.33 9.02 6.15
CA LEU A 118 -7.25 9.98 6.10
C LEU A 118 -7.38 10.82 4.83
N VAL A 119 -7.26 12.14 4.94
CA VAL A 119 -7.37 13.06 3.80
C VAL A 119 -6.11 13.90 3.71
N PHE A 120 -5.58 14.07 2.51
CA PHE A 120 -4.48 14.97 2.20
C PHE A 120 -4.89 15.92 1.08
N PRO A 121 -4.26 17.09 0.97
CA PRO A 121 -4.43 17.97 -0.17
C PRO A 121 -4.04 17.27 -1.48
N HIS A 122 -4.69 17.67 -2.58
CA HIS A 122 -4.29 17.25 -3.91
C HIS A 122 -3.07 18.03 -4.37
N GLY A 123 -1.97 17.32 -4.60
CA GLY A 123 -0.80 17.84 -5.31
C GLY A 123 -0.98 17.82 -6.83
N ARG A 124 -1.89 17.00 -7.35
CA ARG A 124 -2.29 16.97 -8.78
C ARG A 124 -3.71 16.43 -8.92
N ASP A 125 -4.41 16.89 -9.96
CA ASP A 125 -5.83 16.59 -10.20
C ASP A 125 -6.14 15.11 -10.43
N THR A 126 -5.17 14.36 -10.98
CA THR A 126 -5.30 12.93 -11.30
C THR A 126 -3.94 12.27 -11.11
N CYS A 127 -3.84 11.02 -10.62
CA CYS A 127 -2.70 10.19 -11.02
C CYS A 127 -2.76 10.07 -12.56
N GLY A 128 -1.64 9.89 -13.27
CA GLY A 128 -1.68 9.66 -14.72
C GLY A 128 -2.36 8.34 -15.12
N TYR A 129 -3.12 7.75 -14.21
CA TYR A 129 -3.84 6.50 -14.23
C TYR A 129 -5.31 6.83 -13.98
N THR A 130 -6.20 6.39 -14.87
CA THR A 130 -7.62 6.68 -14.76
C THR A 130 -8.26 5.82 -13.67
N GLY A 131 -8.21 6.34 -12.45
CA GLY A 131 -8.89 5.80 -11.29
C GLY A 131 -8.82 6.85 -10.20
N ILE A 132 -9.68 7.87 -10.29
CA ILE A 132 -9.86 8.88 -9.23
C ILE A 132 -10.11 8.21 -7.88
N ASP A 133 -10.75 7.03 -7.87
CA ASP A 133 -11.05 6.24 -6.67
C ASP A 133 -9.85 5.45 -6.10
N ALA A 134 -8.80 5.20 -6.90
CA ALA A 134 -7.60 4.46 -6.46
C ALA A 134 -6.64 5.33 -5.63
N ALA A 135 -6.81 6.65 -5.67
CA ALA A 135 -5.91 7.58 -5.03
C ALA A 135 -6.54 8.48 -3.95
N ASP A 136 -7.88 8.53 -3.89
CA ASP A 136 -8.63 9.45 -3.03
C ASP A 136 -9.61 8.75 -2.08
N THR A 137 -9.47 7.44 -1.88
CA THR A 137 -10.20 6.71 -0.85
C THR A 137 -9.25 5.84 -0.04
N THR A 138 -9.77 5.29 1.06
CA THR A 138 -9.27 4.11 1.78
C THR A 138 -8.78 2.96 0.87
N ALA A 139 -9.06 2.98 -0.44
CA ALA A 139 -8.39 2.19 -1.47
C ALA A 139 -6.85 2.34 -1.51
N ARG A 140 -6.27 3.29 -0.75
CA ARG A 140 -4.81 3.33 -0.51
C ARG A 140 -4.24 2.28 0.44
N ARG A 141 -5.02 1.28 0.84
CA ARG A 141 -4.45 -0.05 1.16
C ARG A 141 -3.67 -0.68 0.00
N TYR A 142 -3.77 -0.16 -1.24
CA TYR A 142 -3.35 -0.87 -2.46
C TYR A 142 -2.43 -0.09 -3.44
N GLY A 143 -2.20 1.21 -3.22
CA GLY A 143 -1.48 2.07 -4.18
C GLY A 143 0.03 2.30 -3.96
N PRO A 144 0.57 2.37 -2.72
CA PRO A 144 1.97 2.77 -2.52
C PRO A 144 3.00 1.67 -2.80
N LEU A 145 2.57 0.42 -3.03
CA LEU A 145 3.50 -0.67 -3.30
C LEU A 145 4.18 -0.55 -4.68
N LEU A 146 3.68 0.28 -5.60
CA LEU A 146 4.11 0.28 -7.01
C LEU A 146 4.31 1.67 -7.64
N GLY A 147 4.85 2.63 -6.89
CA GLY A 147 5.60 3.72 -7.55
C GLY A 147 6.91 3.18 -8.12
N ASP A 148 7.50 3.85 -9.12
CA ASP A 148 8.83 3.50 -9.68
C ASP A 148 9.96 3.45 -8.61
N THR A 149 9.66 3.90 -7.39
CA THR A 149 10.54 3.97 -6.23
C THR A 149 10.51 2.72 -5.33
N HIS A 150 9.53 1.82 -5.47
CA HIS A 150 9.54 0.53 -4.78
C HIS A 150 9.59 -0.61 -5.79
N ARG A 151 10.59 -1.48 -5.63
CA ARG A 151 10.57 -2.80 -6.25
C ARG A 151 9.22 -3.42 -5.93
N HIS A 152 8.50 -3.91 -6.94
CA HIS A 152 7.30 -4.72 -6.80
C HIS A 152 7.57 -5.74 -5.68
N ASP A 153 7.05 -5.52 -4.47
CA ASP A 153 7.19 -6.48 -3.37
C ASP A 153 5.96 -7.37 -3.47
N LEU A 154 6.03 -8.33 -4.41
CA LEU A 154 4.95 -9.26 -4.67
C LEU A 154 4.64 -10.09 -3.43
N TYR A 155 5.62 -10.30 -2.55
CA TYR A 155 5.38 -10.91 -1.25
C TYR A 155 4.43 -10.07 -0.39
N GLN A 156 4.66 -8.76 -0.24
CA GLN A 156 3.73 -7.89 0.50
C GLN A 156 2.35 -7.82 -0.17
N LEU A 157 2.30 -7.81 -1.50
CA LEU A 157 1.05 -7.90 -2.25
C LEU A 157 0.30 -9.21 -1.98
N GLY A 158 1.01 -10.34 -1.99
CA GLY A 158 0.47 -11.66 -1.68
C GLY A 158 -0.11 -11.71 -0.26
N LEU A 159 0.62 -11.19 0.74
CA LEU A 159 0.13 -11.10 2.13
C LEU A 159 -1.17 -10.30 2.21
N ARG A 160 -1.21 -9.20 1.45
CA ARG A 160 -2.35 -8.30 1.42
C ARG A 160 -3.58 -8.96 0.81
N ILE A 161 -3.43 -9.60 -0.34
CA ILE A 161 -4.53 -10.34 -0.99
C ILE A 161 -5.03 -11.44 -0.05
N LEU A 162 -4.13 -12.16 0.63
CA LEU A 162 -4.55 -13.16 1.63
C LEU A 162 -5.37 -12.55 2.77
N ALA A 163 -4.94 -11.41 3.31
CA ALA A 163 -5.68 -10.73 4.35
C ALA A 163 -7.08 -10.32 3.88
N ASP A 164 -7.20 -9.91 2.63
CA ASP A 164 -8.48 -9.50 2.03
C ASP A 164 -9.41 -10.67 1.74
N LEU A 165 -8.86 -11.80 1.29
CA LEU A 165 -9.63 -13.02 1.01
C LEU A 165 -10.04 -13.77 2.27
N THR A 166 -9.23 -13.73 3.33
CA THR A 166 -9.41 -14.58 4.53
C THR A 166 -9.84 -13.83 5.79
N GLY A 167 -9.55 -12.53 5.88
CA GLY A 167 -9.95 -11.67 7.00
C GLY A 167 -11.37 -11.11 6.83
N PRO A 168 -11.99 -10.53 7.87
CA PRO A 168 -13.24 -9.79 7.71
C PRO A 168 -13.07 -8.59 6.76
N PRO A 169 -14.12 -8.13 6.06
CA PRO A 169 -14.01 -6.94 5.23
C PRO A 169 -13.63 -5.75 6.11
N GLY A 170 -12.61 -5.00 5.67
CA GLY A 170 -12.18 -3.80 6.36
C GLY A 170 -13.16 -2.64 6.08
N PRO A 171 -13.18 -1.60 6.94
CA PRO A 171 -13.89 -0.37 6.61
C PRO A 171 -13.36 0.19 5.28
N GLY A 172 -14.24 0.43 4.31
CA GLY A 172 -13.87 0.97 2.99
C GLY A 172 -13.25 -0.03 2.02
N ALA A 173 -13.50 -1.34 2.18
CA ALA A 173 -13.20 -2.32 1.16
C ALA A 173 -13.96 -1.98 -0.15
N PRO A 174 -13.35 -2.14 -1.34
CA PRO A 174 -14.07 -1.93 -2.60
C PRO A 174 -15.25 -2.89 -2.73
N ASP A 175 -16.40 -2.42 -3.20
CA ASP A 175 -17.60 -3.25 -3.41
C ASP A 175 -17.27 -4.48 -4.28
N ALA A 176 -16.40 -4.32 -5.28
CA ALA A 176 -15.97 -5.39 -6.17
C ALA A 176 -15.14 -6.49 -5.46
N LEU A 177 -14.42 -6.14 -4.38
CA LEU A 177 -13.72 -7.11 -3.54
C LEU A 177 -14.70 -7.86 -2.63
N ASP A 178 -15.73 -7.19 -2.13
CA ASP A 178 -16.80 -7.83 -1.37
C ASP A 178 -17.64 -8.77 -2.25
N GLU A 179 -17.91 -8.40 -3.50
CA GLU A 179 -18.52 -9.26 -4.50
C GLU A 179 -17.66 -10.48 -4.81
N LEU A 180 -16.33 -10.31 -4.96
CA LEU A 180 -15.40 -11.43 -5.12
C LEU A 180 -15.48 -12.37 -3.90
N ARG A 181 -15.40 -11.83 -2.68
CA ARG A 181 -15.47 -12.62 -1.44
C ARG A 181 -16.79 -13.37 -1.31
N ALA A 182 -17.91 -12.76 -1.72
CA ALA A 182 -19.22 -13.40 -1.70
C ALA A 182 -19.31 -14.61 -2.63
N GLN A 183 -18.47 -14.68 -3.67
CA GLN A 183 -18.37 -15.81 -4.59
C GLN A 183 -17.46 -16.93 -4.07
N LEU A 184 -16.63 -16.64 -3.06
CA LEU A 184 -15.66 -17.59 -2.51
C LEU A 184 -16.23 -18.28 -1.28
N SER A 185 -16.04 -19.61 -1.20
CA SER A 185 -16.43 -20.36 -0.01
C SER A 185 -15.53 -19.95 1.18
N PRO A 186 -16.09 -19.69 2.37
CA PRO A 186 -15.30 -19.35 3.57
C PRO A 186 -14.45 -20.53 4.07
N HIS A 187 -14.61 -21.72 3.47
CA HIS A 187 -13.86 -22.91 3.81
C HIS A 187 -12.65 -23.14 2.91
N LEU A 188 -12.48 -22.33 1.86
CA LEU A 188 -11.31 -22.40 1.01
C LEU A 188 -10.03 -22.09 1.80
N ARG A 189 -8.94 -22.68 1.34
CA ARG A 189 -7.59 -22.40 1.83
C ARG A 189 -6.70 -22.07 0.64
N TYR A 190 -5.72 -21.21 0.84
CA TYR A 190 -4.91 -20.66 -0.25
C TYR A 190 -3.42 -20.89 0.01
N ALA A 191 -2.68 -21.42 -0.94
CA ALA A 191 -1.23 -21.24 -1.00
C ALA A 191 -0.95 -20.18 -2.06
N ILE A 192 -0.17 -19.16 -1.71
CA ILE A 192 0.33 -18.19 -2.69
C ILE A 192 1.83 -18.35 -2.81
N ALA A 193 2.32 -18.40 -4.04
CA ALA A 193 3.72 -18.22 -4.37
C ALA A 193 3.91 -16.87 -5.07
N ALA A 194 4.85 -16.06 -4.59
CA ALA A 194 5.30 -14.85 -5.26
C ALA A 194 6.60 -15.16 -6.02
N ASP A 195 6.55 -15.04 -7.35
CA ASP A 195 7.72 -15.10 -8.24
C ASP A 195 8.09 -13.67 -8.67
N GLU A 196 9.06 -13.09 -7.97
CA GLU A 196 9.55 -11.73 -8.24
C GLU A 196 10.24 -11.62 -9.61
N SER A 197 10.73 -12.73 -10.16
CA SER A 197 11.44 -12.76 -11.44
C SER A 197 10.49 -12.77 -12.63
N ALA A 198 9.36 -13.47 -12.50
CA ALA A 198 8.28 -13.49 -13.49
C ALA A 198 7.26 -12.36 -13.28
N VAL A 199 7.34 -11.68 -12.14
CA VAL A 199 6.36 -10.73 -11.65
C VAL A 199 4.96 -11.38 -11.61
N GLU A 200 4.86 -12.51 -10.92
CA GLU A 200 3.66 -13.35 -10.91
C GLU A 200 3.27 -13.78 -9.49
N LEU A 201 1.96 -13.79 -9.22
CA LEU A 201 1.38 -14.45 -8.05
C LEU A 201 0.65 -15.71 -8.49
N GLU A 202 1.08 -16.85 -7.97
CA GLU A 202 0.44 -18.14 -8.20
C GLU A 202 -0.40 -18.51 -6.97
N PHE A 203 -1.70 -18.72 -7.16
CA PHE A 203 -2.67 -19.12 -6.17
C PHE A 203 -3.05 -20.59 -6.36
N GLU A 204 -2.70 -21.42 -5.37
CA GLU A 204 -3.27 -22.75 -5.24
C GLU A 204 -4.47 -22.72 -4.29
N VAL A 205 -5.63 -23.14 -4.77
CA VAL A 205 -6.88 -23.13 -3.99
C VAL A 205 -7.25 -24.53 -3.55
N PHE A 206 -7.39 -24.74 -2.25
CA PHE A 206 -7.76 -26.01 -1.62
C PHE A 206 -9.18 -25.96 -1.07
N GLY A 207 -9.90 -27.08 -1.13
CA GLY A 207 -11.21 -27.24 -0.50
C GLY A 207 -12.34 -27.67 -1.44
N TYR A 208 -12.06 -27.73 -2.74
CA TYR A 208 -12.96 -28.30 -3.74
C TYR A 208 -12.79 -29.81 -3.84
N ARG A 209 -13.84 -30.50 -4.29
CA ARG A 209 -13.77 -31.91 -4.71
C ARG A 209 -13.53 -31.95 -6.22
N ASP A 210 -12.93 -33.04 -6.71
CA ASP A 210 -12.80 -33.26 -8.14
C ASP A 210 -14.13 -33.09 -8.88
N GLY A 211 -14.14 -32.24 -9.91
CA GLY A 211 -15.31 -31.93 -10.72
C GLY A 211 -16.34 -30.99 -10.07
N ASP A 212 -15.98 -30.30 -8.98
CA ASP A 212 -16.84 -29.27 -8.40
C ASP A 212 -16.99 -28.07 -9.37
N PRO A 213 -18.21 -27.77 -9.85
CA PRO A 213 -18.42 -26.66 -10.79
C PRO A 213 -18.07 -25.29 -10.20
N ALA A 214 -18.03 -25.14 -8.88
CA ALA A 214 -17.61 -23.89 -8.24
C ALA A 214 -16.09 -23.66 -8.32
N ALA A 215 -15.31 -24.70 -8.63
CA ALA A 215 -13.86 -24.61 -8.67
C ALA A 215 -13.37 -23.74 -9.85
N GLU A 216 -13.94 -23.92 -11.05
CA GLU A 216 -13.65 -23.07 -12.21
C GLU A 216 -14.06 -21.62 -11.99
N ALA A 217 -15.22 -21.39 -11.38
CA ALA A 217 -15.71 -20.06 -11.05
C ALA A 217 -14.75 -19.34 -10.07
N THR A 218 -14.22 -20.05 -9.07
CA THR A 218 -13.23 -19.50 -8.14
C THR A 218 -11.91 -19.16 -8.82
N ALA A 219 -11.37 -20.05 -9.67
CA ALA A 219 -10.14 -19.77 -10.40
C ALA A 219 -10.31 -18.53 -11.29
N HIS A 220 -11.44 -18.42 -12.00
CA HIS A 220 -11.76 -17.26 -12.82
C HIS A 220 -11.89 -15.97 -11.99
N ALA A 221 -12.59 -16.03 -10.85
CA ALA A 221 -12.77 -14.88 -9.98
C ALA A 221 -11.44 -14.37 -9.38
N LEU A 222 -10.54 -15.27 -9.00
CA LEU A 222 -9.20 -14.90 -8.53
C LEU A 222 -8.32 -14.33 -9.64
N ALA A 223 -8.46 -14.79 -10.89
CA ALA A 223 -7.77 -14.21 -12.04
C ALA A 223 -8.17 -12.74 -12.32
N MET A 224 -9.26 -12.25 -11.73
CA MET A 224 -9.69 -10.85 -11.82
C MET A 224 -8.99 -9.93 -10.80
N LEU A 225 -8.21 -10.46 -9.85
CA LEU A 225 -7.51 -9.68 -8.83
C LEU A 225 -6.63 -8.55 -9.42
N PRO A 226 -5.87 -8.73 -10.51
CA PRO A 226 -5.09 -7.63 -11.10
C PRO A 226 -5.97 -6.43 -11.51
N ALA A 227 -7.17 -6.68 -11.99
CA ALA A 227 -8.12 -5.62 -12.36
C ALA A 227 -8.73 -4.95 -11.12
N LEU A 228 -9.08 -5.72 -10.10
CA LEU A 228 -9.65 -5.21 -8.84
C LEU A 228 -8.69 -4.32 -8.05
N TYR A 229 -7.40 -4.61 -8.14
CA TYR A 229 -6.35 -3.81 -7.51
C TYR A 229 -5.94 -2.61 -8.38
N GLY A 230 -6.60 -2.39 -9.53
CA GLY A 230 -6.44 -1.21 -10.39
C GLY A 230 -5.20 -1.23 -11.28
N TRP A 231 -4.65 -2.41 -11.59
CA TRP A 231 -3.32 -2.54 -12.20
C TRP A 231 -3.33 -3.01 -13.66
N THR A 232 -4.48 -2.89 -14.32
CA THR A 232 -4.54 -2.89 -15.79
C THR A 232 -4.25 -1.48 -16.30
N ASP A 233 -3.30 -1.35 -17.23
CA ASP A 233 -3.02 -0.06 -17.86
C ASP A 233 -4.27 0.39 -18.65
N PRO A 234 -4.82 1.59 -18.40
CA PRO A 234 -5.96 2.13 -19.14
C PRO A 234 -5.73 2.22 -20.65
N SER A 235 -4.47 2.23 -21.08
CA SER A 235 -4.03 2.23 -22.48
C SER A 235 -4.06 0.83 -23.11
N GLY A 236 -4.47 -0.21 -22.36
CA GLY A 236 -4.46 -1.60 -22.77
C GLY A 236 -3.08 -2.26 -22.65
N GLY A 237 -2.15 -1.66 -21.91
CA GLY A 237 -0.87 -2.28 -21.57
C GLY A 237 -1.05 -3.52 -20.67
N PRO A 238 -0.07 -4.44 -20.67
CA PRO A 238 -0.15 -5.65 -19.88
C PRO A 238 -0.23 -5.33 -18.39
N PRO A 239 -0.94 -6.16 -17.59
CA PRO A 239 -0.96 -5.99 -16.15
C PRO A 239 0.47 -6.02 -15.60
N ARG A 240 0.71 -5.25 -14.53
CA ARG A 240 2.06 -5.15 -13.92
C ARG A 240 2.54 -6.43 -13.27
N PHE A 241 1.65 -7.39 -13.05
CA PHE A 241 1.90 -8.72 -12.53
C PHE A 241 0.86 -9.68 -13.11
N ASP A 242 1.22 -10.95 -13.24
CA ASP A 242 0.26 -11.99 -13.61
C ASP A 242 -0.33 -12.65 -12.34
N VAL A 243 -1.57 -13.13 -12.44
CA VAL A 243 -2.20 -13.95 -11.42
C VAL A 243 -2.61 -15.26 -12.05
N ARG A 244 -1.93 -16.33 -11.63
CA ARG A 244 -2.33 -17.69 -11.97
C ARG A 244 -3.08 -18.28 -10.81
N ALA A 245 -4.32 -18.70 -11.04
CA ALA A 245 -5.11 -19.38 -10.04
C ALA A 245 -5.45 -20.79 -10.53
N HIS A 246 -5.11 -21.80 -9.74
CA HIS A 246 -5.49 -23.18 -10.01
C HIS A 246 -6.00 -23.87 -8.76
N ILE A 247 -6.80 -24.89 -9.00
CA ILE A 247 -7.36 -25.73 -7.95
C ILE A 247 -6.32 -26.78 -7.61
N ALA A 248 -5.96 -26.86 -6.33
CA ALA A 248 -5.01 -27.85 -5.88
C ALA A 248 -5.64 -29.24 -6.01
N ASP A 249 -4.91 -30.13 -6.69
CA ASP A 249 -5.30 -31.53 -6.76
C ASP A 249 -5.13 -32.24 -5.40
N ASP A 250 -5.76 -33.40 -5.28
CA ASP A 250 -5.72 -34.23 -4.07
C ASP A 250 -4.32 -34.70 -3.68
N ASN A 251 -3.26 -34.51 -4.49
CA ASN A 251 -1.88 -34.87 -4.13
C ASN A 251 -1.04 -33.65 -3.69
N ARG A 252 -1.38 -32.44 -4.16
CA ARG A 252 -0.68 -31.18 -3.82
C ARG A 252 -0.87 -30.72 -2.38
N HIS A 253 -1.88 -31.20 -1.66
CA HIS A 253 -1.99 -30.86 -0.23
C HIS A 253 -0.77 -31.31 0.61
N THR A 254 0.08 -32.20 0.07
CA THR A 254 1.32 -32.65 0.71
C THR A 254 2.51 -31.70 0.54
N THR A 255 2.48 -30.79 -0.44
CA THR A 255 3.57 -29.81 -0.68
C THR A 255 3.53 -28.62 0.27
N HIS A 256 2.38 -28.37 0.89
CA HIS A 256 2.19 -27.32 1.91
C HIS A 256 1.77 -27.93 3.26
N PRO A 257 2.71 -28.50 4.05
CA PRO A 257 2.39 -29.16 5.32
C PRO A 257 1.64 -28.27 6.32
N VAL A 258 1.83 -26.95 6.23
CA VAL A 258 1.10 -25.96 7.05
C VAL A 258 -0.40 -26.01 6.78
N LEU A 259 -0.82 -26.26 5.54
CA LEU A 259 -2.24 -26.37 5.16
C LEU A 259 -2.86 -27.72 5.54
N ALA A 260 -2.08 -28.68 6.05
CA ALA A 260 -2.61 -29.92 6.61
C ALA A 260 -3.39 -29.68 7.93
N ASP A 261 -3.08 -28.60 8.65
CA ASP A 261 -3.94 -28.11 9.73
C ASP A 261 -5.20 -27.46 9.12
N ALA A 262 -6.37 -28.01 9.44
CA ALA A 262 -7.65 -27.47 8.98
C ALA A 262 -7.94 -26.04 9.47
N ARG A 263 -7.19 -25.53 10.45
CA ARG A 263 -7.25 -24.15 10.95
C ARG A 263 -6.39 -23.19 10.14
N ALA A 264 -5.38 -23.68 9.42
CA ALA A 264 -4.57 -22.85 8.54
C ALA A 264 -5.38 -22.50 7.28
N ARG A 265 -5.65 -21.21 7.10
CA ARG A 265 -6.44 -20.70 5.96
C ARG A 265 -5.57 -20.29 4.78
N ALA A 266 -4.33 -19.91 5.05
CA ALA A 266 -3.43 -19.52 3.98
C ALA A 266 -1.96 -19.72 4.34
N VAL A 267 -1.13 -19.84 3.31
CA VAL A 267 0.32 -19.75 3.38
C VAL A 267 0.82 -18.93 2.20
N LEU A 268 1.87 -18.14 2.43
CA LEU A 268 2.56 -17.39 1.38
C LEU A 268 4.03 -17.81 1.37
N THR A 269 4.55 -18.09 0.18
CA THR A 269 5.97 -18.34 -0.06
C THR A 269 6.48 -17.32 -1.09
N ALA A 270 7.72 -16.87 -0.92
CA ALA A 270 8.44 -16.05 -1.89
C ALA A 270 9.64 -16.83 -2.43
N TYR A 271 9.93 -16.67 -3.71
CA TYR A 271 11.04 -17.32 -4.41
C TYR A 271 11.94 -16.29 -5.08
#